data_AF-A0A9J9HGP8-F1
#
_entry.id   AF-A0A9J9HGP8-F1
#
_cell.length_a   1.000
_cell.length_b   1.000
_cell.length_c   1.000
_cell.angle_alpha   90.00
_cell.angle_beta   90.00
_cell.angle_gamma   90.00
#
_symmetry.space_group_name_H-M   'P 1'
#
loop_
_entity.id
_entity.type
_entity.pdbx_description
1 polymer ?
#
loop_
_entity_poly.entity_id
_entity_poly.type
_entity_poly.pdbx_seq_one_letter_code
_entity_poly.pdbx_strand_id
1 'polypeptide(L)'
;MANRVSASITLGGTLSSLAYEALTALIAAEALSTEWDGEPFEADHHVPGTALGLFAHEVANGRFEAIEAWCAEHGIAFARWSGAYPSQWGAERVVFTGAGEPVSYPVDEDDYVLIGRAALEHLASFDAVLAYFDAADFVVPPLVLGDGAPFPQEPLARPGFDETVPS
;
A
#
# COMPACT_ATOMS: atom_id res chain seq x y z
N MET A 1 6.01 20.05 -17.34
CA MET A 1 6.31 18.66 -17.71
C MET A 1 6.48 17.91 -16.41
N ALA A 2 5.72 16.85 -16.18
CA ALA A 2 5.93 15.96 -15.03
C ALA A 2 6.92 14.87 -15.44
N ASN A 3 7.80 14.46 -14.54
CA ASN A 3 8.61 13.27 -14.81
C ASN A 3 7.75 12.03 -14.64
N ARG A 4 8.03 11.02 -15.43
CA ARG A 4 7.21 9.82 -15.53
C ARG A 4 8.04 8.60 -15.18
N VAL A 5 7.50 7.73 -14.35
CA VAL A 5 8.14 6.50 -13.88
C VAL A 5 7.11 5.38 -13.83
N SER A 6 7.59 4.14 -13.72
CA SER A 6 6.71 3.02 -13.37
C SER A 6 6.28 3.16 -11.91
N ALA A 7 5.00 2.90 -11.65
CA ALA A 7 4.47 2.83 -10.30
C ALA A 7 3.41 1.73 -10.21
N SER A 8 3.27 1.18 -9.01
CA SER A 8 2.25 0.20 -8.68
C SER A 8 1.56 0.62 -7.39
N ILE A 9 0.29 0.29 -7.24
CA ILE A 9 -0.48 0.56 -6.03
C ILE A 9 -1.35 -0.65 -5.70
N THR A 10 -1.25 -1.09 -4.46
CA THR A 10 -2.09 -2.16 -3.93
C THR A 10 -3.12 -1.54 -2.99
N LEU A 11 -4.39 -1.80 -3.24
CA LEU A 11 -5.53 -1.26 -2.50
C LEU A 11 -6.23 -2.35 -1.69
N GLY A 12 -6.69 -2.01 -0.49
CA GLY A 12 -7.29 -2.97 0.43
C GLY A 12 -8.19 -2.34 1.47
N GLY A 13 -9.23 -3.07 1.86
CA GLY A 13 -10.21 -2.60 2.83
C GLY A 13 -11.63 -2.98 2.47
N THR A 14 -12.59 -2.38 3.19
CA THR A 14 -14.02 -2.64 2.98
C THR A 14 -14.67 -1.46 2.26
N LEU A 15 -15.36 -1.74 1.16
CA LEU A 15 -16.05 -0.75 0.35
C LEU A 15 -17.51 -1.14 0.13
N SER A 16 -18.37 -0.14 0.01
CA SER A 16 -19.72 -0.37 -0.56
C SER A 16 -19.62 -0.53 -2.07
N SER A 17 -20.64 -1.16 -2.67
CA SER A 17 -20.69 -1.33 -4.14
C SER A 17 -20.60 0.01 -4.89
N LEU A 18 -21.22 1.06 -4.35
CA LEU A 18 -21.18 2.41 -4.92
C LEU A 18 -19.77 3.03 -4.86
N ALA A 19 -19.08 2.84 -3.74
CA ALA A 19 -17.71 3.33 -3.58
C ALA A 19 -16.75 2.57 -4.49
N TYR A 20 -16.96 1.26 -4.68
CA TYR A 20 -16.19 0.48 -5.63
C TYR A 20 -16.39 0.95 -7.08
N GLU A 21 -17.63 1.24 -7.49
CA GLU A 21 -17.91 1.81 -8.81
C GLU A 21 -17.15 3.13 -9.04
N ALA A 22 -17.16 4.03 -8.04
CA ALA A 22 -16.39 5.28 -8.09
C ALA A 22 -14.87 5.03 -8.22
N LEU A 23 -14.34 4.06 -7.46
CA LEU A 23 -12.93 3.66 -7.55
C LEU A 23 -12.59 3.11 -8.94
N THR A 24 -13.41 2.23 -9.50
CA THR A 24 -13.15 1.67 -10.84
C THR A 24 -13.14 2.75 -11.92
N ALA A 25 -13.97 3.79 -11.79
CA ALA A 25 -13.94 4.93 -12.70
C ALA A 25 -12.62 5.73 -12.61
N LEU A 26 -12.06 5.90 -11.41
CA LEU A 26 -10.74 6.53 -11.23
C LEU A 26 -9.62 5.67 -11.85
N ILE A 27 -9.65 4.37 -11.60
CA ILE A 27 -8.68 3.42 -12.16
C ILE A 27 -8.71 3.44 -13.69
N ALA A 28 -9.91 3.45 -14.29
CA ALA A 28 -10.08 3.53 -15.74
C ALA A 28 -9.59 4.86 -16.32
N ALA A 29 -9.79 5.97 -15.60
CA ALA A 29 -9.29 7.29 -16.02
C ALA A 29 -7.75 7.36 -16.05
N GLU A 30 -7.09 6.60 -15.18
CA GLU A 30 -5.62 6.49 -15.12
C GLU A 30 -5.07 5.32 -15.96
N ALA A 31 -5.94 4.54 -16.62
CA ALA A 31 -5.60 3.40 -17.48
C ALA A 31 -4.68 2.36 -16.81
N LEU A 32 -4.90 2.07 -15.53
CA LEU A 32 -4.12 1.09 -14.78
C LEU A 32 -4.49 -0.34 -15.17
N SER A 33 -3.57 -1.29 -14.98
CA SER A 33 -3.78 -2.73 -15.22
C SER A 33 -3.53 -3.56 -13.96
N THR A 34 -4.02 -4.81 -13.92
CA THR A 34 -3.73 -5.76 -12.83
C THR A 34 -2.36 -6.40 -12.92
N GLU A 35 -1.63 -6.17 -14.02
CA GLU A 35 -0.26 -6.63 -14.22
C GLU A 35 0.53 -5.63 -15.08
N TRP A 36 1.86 -5.74 -15.07
CA TRP A 36 2.71 -4.93 -15.95
C TRP A 36 2.46 -5.25 -17.42
N ASP A 37 2.32 -4.22 -18.26
CA ASP A 37 1.99 -4.34 -19.68
C ASP A 37 0.70 -5.13 -20.00
N GLY A 38 -0.20 -5.28 -19.01
CA GLY A 38 -1.48 -5.96 -19.16
C GLY A 38 -2.57 -5.09 -19.78
N GLU A 39 -3.74 -5.69 -19.95
CA GLU A 39 -4.94 -4.98 -20.41
C GLU A 39 -5.45 -4.01 -19.33
N PRO A 40 -6.11 -2.90 -19.71
CA PRO A 40 -6.72 -1.99 -18.74
C PRO A 40 -7.65 -2.72 -17.76
N PHE A 41 -7.62 -2.28 -16.52
CA PHE A 41 -8.44 -2.85 -15.45
C PHE A 41 -9.94 -2.72 -15.76
N GLU A 42 -10.65 -3.84 -15.61
CA GLU A 42 -12.10 -3.89 -15.59
C GLU A 42 -12.57 -4.39 -14.22
N ALA A 43 -13.79 -4.01 -13.81
CA ALA A 43 -14.33 -4.34 -12.50
C ALA A 43 -14.35 -5.85 -12.19
N ASP A 44 -14.47 -6.68 -13.23
CA ASP A 44 -14.51 -8.15 -13.15
C ASP A 44 -13.11 -8.79 -13.01
N HIS A 45 -12.03 -8.02 -13.17
CA HIS A 45 -10.66 -8.49 -12.92
C HIS A 45 -10.34 -8.60 -11.42
N HIS A 46 -11.13 -7.95 -10.56
CA HIS A 46 -10.95 -8.06 -9.12
C HIS A 46 -11.43 -9.43 -8.62
N VAL A 47 -10.54 -10.14 -7.93
CA VAL A 47 -10.88 -11.40 -7.26
C VAL A 47 -11.33 -11.11 -5.83
N PRO A 48 -12.58 -11.45 -5.44
CA PRO A 48 -13.04 -11.23 -4.08
C PRO A 48 -12.13 -11.91 -3.04
N GLY A 49 -11.77 -11.17 -1.99
CA GLY A 49 -10.90 -11.69 -0.93
C GLY A 49 -9.39 -11.54 -1.21
N THR A 50 -9.00 -10.90 -2.32
CA THR A 50 -7.62 -10.45 -2.54
C THR A 50 -7.52 -8.93 -2.46
N ALA A 51 -6.34 -8.42 -2.13
CA ALA A 51 -6.03 -7.01 -2.34
C ALA A 51 -6.01 -6.74 -3.85
N LEU A 52 -6.32 -5.49 -4.23
CA LEU A 52 -6.34 -5.08 -5.63
C LEU A 52 -4.99 -4.44 -5.98
N GLY A 53 -4.14 -5.19 -6.68
CA GLY A 53 -2.88 -4.67 -7.23
C GLY A 53 -3.10 -4.02 -8.58
N LEU A 54 -2.59 -2.80 -8.74
CA LEU A 54 -2.69 -2.00 -9.96
C LEU A 54 -1.30 -1.53 -10.38
N PHE A 55 -1.04 -1.54 -11.68
CA PHE A 55 0.26 -1.30 -12.27
C PHE A 55 0.11 -0.36 -13.46
N ALA A 56 1.04 0.59 -13.58
CA ALA A 56 1.11 1.47 -14.73
C ALA A 56 2.53 1.95 -15.02
N HIS A 57 2.81 2.08 -16.31
CA HIS A 57 3.97 2.80 -16.80
C HIS A 57 3.63 4.27 -17.01
N GLU A 58 4.65 5.11 -17.04
CA GLU A 58 4.52 6.53 -17.38
C GLU A 58 3.69 7.38 -16.39
N VAL A 59 3.68 6.99 -15.11
CA VAL A 59 2.92 7.67 -14.05
C VAL A 59 3.57 8.99 -13.69
N ALA A 60 2.81 10.09 -13.79
CA ALA A 60 3.31 11.43 -13.51
C ALA A 60 3.70 11.56 -12.03
N ASN A 61 4.92 12.03 -11.78
CA ASN A 61 5.52 12.14 -10.46
C ASN A 61 5.56 10.82 -9.65
N GLY A 62 5.32 9.66 -10.30
CA GLY A 62 5.22 8.35 -9.63
C GLY A 62 4.03 8.23 -8.66
N ARG A 63 2.99 9.04 -8.83
CA ARG A 63 1.85 9.13 -7.90
C ARG A 63 0.52 8.99 -8.62
N PHE A 64 -0.42 8.34 -7.94
CA PHE A 64 -1.81 8.22 -8.37
C PHE A 64 -2.64 9.21 -7.55
N GLU A 65 -2.45 10.51 -7.79
CA GLU A 65 -2.96 11.57 -6.90
C GLU A 65 -4.47 11.46 -6.63
N ALA A 66 -5.26 11.12 -7.65
CA ALA A 66 -6.70 10.99 -7.50
C ALA A 66 -7.09 9.74 -6.69
N ILE A 67 -6.45 8.61 -6.95
CA ILE A 67 -6.68 7.35 -6.22
C ILE A 67 -6.20 7.46 -4.77
N GLU A 68 -5.01 8.02 -4.53
CA GLU A 68 -4.45 8.22 -3.19
C GLU A 68 -5.34 9.15 -2.34
N ALA A 69 -5.80 10.26 -2.91
CA ALA A 69 -6.72 11.17 -2.23
C ALA A 69 -8.06 10.49 -1.92
N TRP A 70 -8.62 9.76 -2.88
CA TRP A 70 -9.87 9.02 -2.69
C TRP A 70 -9.74 7.96 -1.59
N CYS A 71 -8.60 7.25 -1.53
CA CYS A 71 -8.34 6.27 -0.48
C CYS A 71 -8.22 6.92 0.90
N ALA A 72 -7.56 8.07 1.00
CA ALA A 72 -7.47 8.83 2.25
C ALA A 72 -8.86 9.30 2.73
N GLU A 73 -9.72 9.76 1.82
CA GLU A 73 -11.09 10.18 2.14
C GLU A 73 -11.99 9.04 2.60
N HIS A 74 -11.83 7.84 2.03
CA HIS A 74 -12.67 6.67 2.32
C HIS A 74 -12.06 5.71 3.37
N GLY A 75 -10.86 6.01 3.87
CA GLY A 75 -10.15 5.18 4.85
C GLY A 75 -9.69 3.83 4.27
N ILE A 76 -9.37 3.78 2.98
CA ILE A 76 -8.91 2.57 2.28
C ILE A 76 -7.40 2.49 2.39
N ALA A 77 -6.91 1.37 2.91
CA ALA A 77 -5.50 1.15 3.05
C ALA A 77 -4.87 0.95 1.67
N PHE A 78 -3.69 1.51 1.47
CA PHE A 78 -2.92 1.30 0.25
C PHE A 78 -1.42 1.21 0.51
N ALA A 79 -0.73 0.51 -0.37
CA ALA A 79 0.71 0.54 -0.50
C ALA A 79 1.06 0.86 -1.95
N ARG A 80 1.72 1.99 -2.19
CA ARG A 80 2.18 2.41 -3.51
C ARG A 80 3.69 2.25 -3.59
N TRP A 81 4.19 1.61 -4.63
CA TRP A 81 5.59 1.68 -5.03
C TRP A 81 5.74 2.62 -6.23
N SER A 82 6.84 3.36 -6.26
CA SER A 82 7.25 4.14 -7.44
C SER A 82 8.75 4.05 -7.64
N GLY A 83 9.16 3.82 -8.89
CA GLY A 83 10.58 3.78 -9.28
C GLY A 83 11.27 5.14 -9.16
N ALA A 84 12.60 5.12 -9.14
CA ALA A 84 13.38 6.35 -9.06
C ALA A 84 13.32 7.15 -10.36
N TYR A 85 13.39 8.46 -10.25
CA TYR A 85 13.70 9.34 -11.38
C TYR A 85 15.11 9.92 -11.20
N PRO A 86 16.07 9.55 -12.08
CA PRO A 86 17.46 9.93 -11.90
C PRO A 86 17.66 11.42 -11.61
N SER A 87 18.43 11.71 -10.57
CA SER A 87 18.80 13.07 -10.15
C SER A 87 17.66 13.95 -9.60
N GLN A 88 16.45 13.41 -9.39
CA GLN A 88 15.37 14.14 -8.69
C GLN A 88 14.88 13.41 -7.44
N TRP A 89 14.55 12.12 -7.53
CA TRP A 89 14.08 11.32 -6.40
C TRP A 89 14.48 9.85 -6.54
N GLY A 90 14.63 9.18 -5.39
CA GLY A 90 14.84 7.73 -5.33
C GLY A 90 13.52 6.97 -5.39
N ALA A 91 13.59 5.64 -5.54
CA ALA A 91 12.41 4.80 -5.44
C ALA A 91 11.83 4.90 -4.03
N GLU A 92 10.50 4.93 -3.94
CA GLU A 92 9.79 5.03 -2.67
C GLU A 92 8.62 4.06 -2.62
N ARG A 93 8.36 3.55 -1.42
CA ARG A 93 7.12 2.89 -1.06
C ARG A 93 6.35 3.77 -0.10
N VAL A 94 5.12 4.12 -0.45
CA VAL A 94 4.21 4.89 0.40
C VAL A 94 3.13 3.97 0.93
N VAL A 95 3.02 3.90 2.26
CA VAL A 95 2.04 3.07 2.96
C VAL A 95 1.03 3.96 3.67
N PHE A 96 -0.25 3.66 3.48
CA PHE A 96 -1.36 4.23 4.21
C PHE A 96 -2.22 3.11 4.79
N THR A 97 -2.44 3.13 6.09
CA THR A 97 -3.11 2.03 6.81
C THR A 97 -4.63 2.23 6.94
N GLY A 98 -5.19 3.20 6.21
CA GLY A 98 -6.61 3.59 6.31
C GLY A 98 -6.87 4.70 7.33
N ALA A 99 -5.86 5.13 8.10
CA ALA A 99 -5.95 6.25 9.03
C ALA A 99 -4.59 6.97 9.16
N GLY A 100 -4.63 8.25 9.51
CA GLY A 100 -3.45 9.08 9.67
C GLY A 100 -2.94 9.63 8.34
N GLU A 101 -1.64 9.90 8.27
CA GLU A 101 -0.98 10.37 7.05
C GLU A 101 -0.22 9.21 6.38
N PRO A 102 -0.18 9.14 5.04
CA PRO A 102 0.67 8.18 4.33
C PRO A 102 2.14 8.37 4.70
N VAL A 103 2.85 7.27 4.94
CA VAL A 103 4.27 7.27 5.30
C VAL A 103 5.09 6.77 4.11
N SER A 104 6.09 7.56 3.71
CA SER A 104 7.04 7.19 2.66
C SER A 104 8.28 6.51 3.24
N TYR A 105 8.66 5.38 2.63
CA TYR A 105 9.81 4.58 2.94
C TYR A 105 10.72 4.53 1.70
N PRO A 106 12.03 4.83 1.83
CA PRO A 106 12.97 4.62 0.75
C PRO A 106 13.04 3.13 0.40
N VAL A 107 13.01 2.82 -0.89
CA VAL A 107 13.20 1.46 -1.40
C VAL A 107 14.20 1.48 -2.56
N ASP A 108 14.65 0.31 -3.01
CA ASP A 108 15.33 0.19 -4.30
C ASP A 108 14.36 -0.09 -5.46
N GLU A 109 14.91 -0.28 -6.65
CA GLU A 109 14.12 -0.57 -7.86
C GLU A 109 13.43 -1.95 -7.81
N ASP A 110 13.89 -2.85 -6.95
CA ASP A 110 13.30 -4.18 -6.73
C ASP A 110 12.33 -4.17 -5.53
N ASP A 111 11.99 -2.99 -4.99
CA ASP A 111 11.07 -2.77 -3.87
C ASP A 111 11.56 -3.35 -2.52
N TYR A 112 12.88 -3.42 -2.32
CA TYR A 112 13.45 -3.69 -0.99
C TYR A 112 13.55 -2.41 -0.16
N VAL A 113 13.02 -2.46 1.06
CA VAL A 113 13.07 -1.33 2.01
C VAL A 113 14.52 -1.01 2.39
N LEU A 114 14.87 0.26 2.26
CA LEU A 114 16.20 0.78 2.57
C LEU A 114 16.13 1.69 3.80
N ILE A 115 17.10 1.54 4.69
CA ILE A 115 17.30 2.45 5.81
C ILE A 115 18.66 3.13 5.74
N GLY A 116 18.63 4.46 5.61
CA GLY A 116 19.85 5.27 5.66
C GLY A 116 20.42 5.36 7.08
N ARG A 117 21.73 5.51 7.20
CA ARG A 117 22.41 5.65 8.51
C ARG A 117 21.81 6.73 9.40
N ALA A 118 21.48 7.89 8.82
CA ALA A 118 20.86 8.98 9.57
C ALA A 118 19.52 8.56 10.19
N ALA A 119 18.65 7.86 9.44
CA ALA A 119 17.40 7.34 9.97
C ALA A 119 17.65 6.26 11.03
N LEU A 120 18.60 5.35 10.78
CA LEU A 120 19.01 4.31 11.74
C LEU A 120 19.48 4.90 13.07
N GLU A 121 20.24 5.99 13.06
CA GLU A 121 20.71 6.67 14.28
C GLU A 121 19.58 7.29 15.11
N HIS A 122 18.41 7.56 14.50
CA HIS A 122 17.20 7.98 15.21
C HIS A 122 16.36 6.80 15.72
N LEU A 123 16.57 5.60 15.19
CA LEU A 123 15.96 4.37 15.68
C LEU A 123 16.74 3.88 16.90
N ALA A 124 16.21 4.14 18.08
CA ALA A 124 16.90 3.98 19.36
C ALA A 124 17.16 2.50 19.78
N SER A 125 16.65 1.53 19.02
CA SER A 125 16.83 0.10 19.30
C SER A 125 16.71 -0.74 18.04
N PHE A 126 17.25 -1.97 18.10
CA PHE A 126 17.06 -2.97 17.04
C PHE A 126 15.58 -3.30 16.83
N ASP A 127 14.78 -3.34 17.89
CA ASP A 127 13.32 -3.54 17.79
C ASP A 127 12.63 -2.41 17.01
N ALA A 128 13.11 -1.16 17.16
CA ALA A 128 12.59 -0.04 16.39
C ALA A 128 12.93 -0.14 14.89
N VAL A 129 14.09 -0.76 14.57
CA VAL A 129 14.47 -1.08 13.19
C VAL A 129 13.54 -2.14 12.61
N LEU A 130 13.26 -3.21 13.35
CA LEU A 130 12.31 -4.24 12.90
C LEU A 130 10.91 -3.65 12.70
N ALA A 131 10.43 -2.84 13.64
CA ALA A 131 9.14 -2.17 13.52
C ALA A 131 9.06 -1.21 12.31
N TYR A 132 10.18 -0.60 11.92
CA TYR A 132 10.26 0.20 10.70
C TYR A 132 10.06 -0.65 9.45
N PHE A 133 10.71 -1.81 9.38
CA PHE A 133 10.53 -2.75 8.28
C PHE A 133 9.11 -3.33 8.25
N ASP A 134 8.57 -3.75 9.41
CA ASP A 134 7.20 -4.25 9.51
C ASP A 134 6.16 -3.21 9.05
N ALA A 135 6.40 -1.92 9.34
CA ALA A 135 5.53 -0.83 8.90
C ALA A 135 5.66 -0.54 7.40
N ALA A 136 6.84 -0.75 6.82
CA ALA A 136 7.09 -0.60 5.38
C ALA A 136 6.60 -1.80 4.57
N ASP A 137 6.66 -3.01 5.13
CA ASP A 137 6.15 -4.27 4.58
C ASP A 137 4.68 -4.51 4.97
N PHE A 138 3.94 -3.43 5.19
CA PHE A 138 2.52 -3.50 5.51
C PHE A 138 1.76 -4.32 4.47
N VAL A 139 1.18 -5.43 4.93
CA VAL A 139 0.34 -6.28 4.10
C VAL A 139 -1.02 -5.63 3.96
N VAL A 140 -1.28 -5.08 2.78
CA VAL A 140 -2.56 -4.47 2.43
C VAL A 140 -3.67 -5.51 2.57
N PRO A 141 -4.73 -5.24 3.35
CA PRO A 141 -5.80 -6.20 3.57
C PRO A 141 -6.56 -6.50 2.27
N PRO A 142 -7.31 -7.62 2.20
CA PRO A 142 -8.19 -7.89 1.08
C PRO A 142 -9.16 -6.74 0.78
N LEU A 143 -9.39 -6.48 -0.50
CA LEU A 143 -10.47 -5.58 -0.92
C LEU A 143 -11.78 -6.37 -0.92
N VAL A 144 -12.73 -5.95 -0.09
CA VAL A 144 -14.01 -6.64 0.10
C VAL A 144 -15.16 -5.68 -0.12
N LEU A 145 -16.12 -6.11 -0.93
CA LEU A 145 -17.39 -5.42 -1.12
C LEU A 145 -18.35 -5.85 0.01
N GLY A 146 -18.63 -4.93 0.92
CA GLY A 146 -19.49 -5.17 2.07
C GLY A 146 -20.45 -4.01 2.25
N ASP A 147 -21.74 -4.24 2.04
CA ASP A 147 -22.80 -3.32 2.46
C ASP A 147 -23.02 -3.47 3.98
N GLY A 148 -22.01 -3.17 4.80
CA GLY A 148 -22.16 -3.06 6.26
C GLY A 148 -21.04 -3.64 7.14
N ALA A 149 -20.57 -2.75 8.03
CA ALA A 149 -19.64 -2.87 9.15
C ALA A 149 -18.14 -3.10 8.84
N PRO A 150 -17.23 -2.27 9.40
CA PRO A 150 -15.79 -2.49 9.30
C PRO A 150 -15.42 -3.85 9.90
N PHE A 151 -14.42 -4.52 9.33
CA PHE A 151 -13.83 -5.71 9.94
C PHE A 151 -13.51 -5.40 11.41
N PRO A 152 -13.95 -6.22 12.38
CA PRO A 152 -13.40 -6.11 13.71
C PRO A 152 -11.89 -6.32 13.59
N GLN A 153 -11.12 -5.32 13.99
CA GLN A 153 -9.67 -5.49 14.19
C GLN A 153 -9.52 -6.48 15.33
N GLU A 154 -9.46 -7.76 15.02
CA GLU A 154 -9.19 -8.79 16.01
C GLU A 154 -7.71 -8.65 16.38
N PRO A 155 -7.36 -8.22 17.60
CA PRO A 155 -5.98 -8.20 18.00
C PRO A 155 -5.49 -9.65 17.99
N LEU A 156 -4.47 -9.93 17.16
CA LEU A 156 -3.81 -11.22 17.11
C LEU A 156 -3.40 -11.59 18.54
N ALA A 157 -4.18 -12.48 19.17
CA ALA A 157 -3.87 -12.96 20.51
C ALA A 157 -2.55 -13.72 20.40
N ARG A 158 -1.50 -13.16 21.02
CA ARG A 158 -0.21 -13.83 21.17
C ARG A 158 -0.48 -15.17 21.88
N PRO A 159 0.00 -16.32 21.37
CA PRO A 159 -0.13 -17.57 22.11
C PRO A 159 0.59 -17.39 23.45
N GLY A 160 -0.15 -17.57 24.55
CA GLY A 160 0.37 -17.50 25.90
C GLY A 160 1.52 -18.48 26.06
N PHE A 161 2.67 -17.98 26.48
CA PHE A 161 3.81 -18.81 26.87
C PHE A 161 3.44 -19.44 28.22
N ASP A 162 3.15 -20.74 28.22
CA ASP A 162 2.86 -21.50 29.44
C ASP A 162 4.18 -21.72 30.20
N GLU A 163 4.41 -20.89 31.21
CA GLU A 163 5.53 -21.02 32.14
C GLU A 163 5.21 -22.09 33.18
N THR A 164 5.46 -23.36 32.83
CA THR A 164 5.65 -24.41 33.85
C THR A 164 7.13 -24.68 34.05
N VAL A 165 7.70 -24.03 35.06
CA VAL A 165 8.99 -24.39 35.67
C VAL A 165 8.74 -25.52 36.69
N PRO A 166 9.35 -26.71 36.56
CA PRO A 166 9.40 -27.65 37.67
C PRO A 166 10.62 -27.35 38.58
N SER A 167 10.36 -27.40 39.89
CA SER A 167 11.32 -27.25 40.99
C SER A 167 12.29 -28.41 41.14
#